data_AF-A0AAD6YZ34-F1
#
_entry.id   AF-A0AAD6YZ34-F1
#
_cell.length_a   1.000
_cell.length_b   1.000
_cell.length_c   1.000
_cell.angle_alpha   90.00
_cell.angle_beta   90.00
_cell.angle_gamma   90.00
#
_symmetry.space_group_name_H-M   'P 1'
#
loop_
_entity.id
_entity.type
_entity.pdbx_description
1 polymer ?
#
loop_
_entity_poly.entity_id
_entity_poly.type
_entity_poly.pdbx_seq_one_letter_code
_entity_poly.pdbx_strand_id
1 'polypeptide(L)'
;MNFPDSDTLLLYAVPSICWAASICWLLYRQRSAFPGIPGSDGLISSYLVALRFLRRPNEVIVLGCNQDRNGVFRFARLFNWEYVVVGRKRVVELAAAPSNILSAVEALADTFQTDYTLGLEFRINPYHIGMVQGPLTRNLSRCFPRVRDEIVHAFDHVLGLHENVWNLVQIFPASIQVVARTSNRLFFDLPICRESEYLQLCIDNAVVVFTRGPMLCRLPKVLRPVLGPFLSPRKRTLRQVLKFLGPLIDERLEQEKRYGRNWPGRPNDLISWLLDVSEGEGRTKPVLAQRVLIINAVAIHTSAMTLTNALYDLTTYPEHILPMREEAESVIAAQGWTKAALNDMHKIDSFLRESMRLNINTLQLRRKVVAKDGFRFSDGTTIPYGSFISVPGKATHYDPGTHSIALDADIYISLPNVFDGFRLSRLREERHGLDASGCSDLFTRHMISTAPEHIAFGHGQHACPGRFFAATELKAMLAHMLINYDIKAETDIRPPEICIAEATMPNPQGKIWIRKRE
;
A
#
# COMPACT_ATOMS: atom_id res chain seq x y z
N MET A 1 20.44 54.18 -3.10
CA MET A 1 20.03 53.10 -4.03
C MET A 1 18.62 52.72 -3.66
N ASN A 2 17.65 53.33 -4.36
CA ASN A 2 16.23 53.21 -4.04
C ASN A 2 15.66 51.93 -4.64
N PHE A 3 14.89 51.19 -3.84
CA PHE A 3 14.10 50.05 -4.28
C PHE A 3 13.04 50.51 -5.29
N PRO A 4 12.66 49.68 -6.29
CA PRO A 4 11.57 49.99 -7.19
C PRO A 4 10.22 49.99 -6.46
N ASP A 5 9.38 50.97 -6.80
CA ASP A 5 8.04 51.19 -6.23
C ASP A 5 7.09 50.00 -6.39
N SER A 6 6.21 49.82 -5.39
CA SER A 6 5.21 48.75 -5.30
C SER A 6 4.24 48.70 -6.47
N ASP A 7 3.99 49.83 -7.13
CA ASP A 7 2.98 49.98 -8.17
C ASP A 7 3.44 49.40 -9.52
N THR A 8 4.75 49.33 -9.74
CA THR A 8 5.35 48.75 -10.97
C THR A 8 5.43 47.23 -10.91
N LEU A 9 5.51 46.63 -9.73
CA LEU A 9 5.48 45.16 -9.53
C LEU A 9 4.06 44.58 -9.68
N LEU A 10 3.03 45.34 -9.31
CA LEU A 10 1.62 45.00 -9.54
C LEU A 10 1.23 45.10 -11.02
N LEU A 11 1.84 46.02 -11.78
CA LEU A 11 1.58 46.22 -13.21
C LEU A 11 1.95 45.01 -14.08
N TYR A 12 2.91 44.17 -13.64
CA TYR A 12 3.34 42.94 -14.35
C TYR A 12 2.80 41.64 -13.74
N ALA A 13 2.49 41.63 -12.44
CA ALA A 13 1.97 40.43 -11.78
C ALA A 13 0.54 40.08 -12.23
N VAL A 14 -0.34 41.08 -12.41
CA VAL A 14 -1.77 40.85 -12.71
C VAL A 14 -2.02 40.35 -14.15
N PRO A 15 -1.38 40.91 -15.21
CA PRO A 15 -1.54 40.39 -16.58
C PRO A 15 -0.98 38.97 -16.77
N SER A 16 0.12 38.58 -16.10
CA SER A 16 0.70 37.23 -16.16
C SER A 16 -0.14 36.17 -15.44
N ILE A 17 -0.80 36.55 -14.35
CA ILE A 17 -1.78 35.71 -13.64
C ILE A 17 -3.04 35.50 -14.50
N CYS A 18 -3.54 36.55 -15.18
CA CYS A 18 -4.70 36.47 -16.08
C CYS A 18 -4.42 35.68 -17.38
N TRP A 19 -3.22 35.73 -17.94
CA TRP A 19 -2.86 34.96 -19.15
C TRP A 19 -2.57 33.48 -18.86
N ALA A 20 -1.94 33.16 -17.73
CA ALA A 20 -1.78 31.77 -17.27
C ALA A 20 -3.13 31.10 -16.93
N ALA A 21 -4.08 31.85 -16.34
CA ALA A 21 -5.46 31.41 -16.18
C ALA A 21 -6.16 31.14 -17.53
N SER A 22 -5.83 31.90 -18.58
CA SER A 22 -6.40 31.79 -19.95
C SER A 22 -5.94 30.53 -20.73
N ILE A 23 -4.71 30.05 -20.52
CA ILE A 23 -4.23 28.76 -21.08
C ILE A 23 -4.77 27.55 -20.28
N CYS A 24 -4.82 27.67 -18.95
CA CYS A 24 -5.42 26.64 -18.09
C CYS A 24 -6.94 26.49 -18.31
N TRP A 25 -7.63 27.56 -18.75
CA TRP A 25 -9.01 27.61 -19.24
C TRP A 25 -9.20 27.07 -20.68
N LEU A 26 -8.19 27.12 -21.56
CA LEU A 26 -8.24 26.47 -22.89
C LEU A 26 -8.00 24.95 -22.80
N LEU A 27 -7.31 24.48 -21.76
CA LEU A 27 -7.17 23.05 -21.41
C LEU A 27 -8.33 22.50 -20.54
N TYR A 28 -9.15 23.37 -19.92
CA TYR A 28 -10.37 23.04 -19.14
C TYR A 28 -11.23 21.93 -19.75
N ARG A 29 -11.27 21.81 -21.08
CA ARG A 29 -12.47 21.28 -21.74
C ARG A 29 -12.17 20.55 -23.06
N GLN A 30 -11.13 19.70 -23.11
CA GLN A 30 -11.27 18.53 -23.98
C GLN A 30 -12.45 17.72 -23.45
N ARG A 31 -13.64 18.04 -23.97
CA ARG A 31 -14.94 17.50 -23.59
C ARG A 31 -14.84 15.99 -23.64
N SER A 32 -14.84 15.40 -22.45
CA SER A 32 -14.94 13.96 -22.29
C SER A 32 -16.41 13.57 -22.45
N ALA A 33 -16.69 12.58 -23.30
CA ALA A 33 -18.05 12.07 -23.56
C ALA A 33 -18.68 11.31 -22.37
N PHE A 34 -17.96 11.18 -21.25
CA PHE A 34 -18.39 10.42 -20.08
C PHE A 34 -19.26 11.24 -19.13
N PRO A 35 -20.26 10.61 -18.47
CA PRO A 35 -21.04 11.25 -17.44
C PRO A 35 -20.12 11.73 -16.32
N GLY A 36 -20.18 13.04 -16.06
CA GLY A 36 -19.60 13.61 -14.87
C GLY A 36 -20.48 13.30 -13.66
N ILE A 37 -19.86 13.16 -12.49
CA ILE A 37 -20.58 13.18 -11.20
C ILE A 37 -21.34 14.52 -11.09
N PRO A 38 -22.52 14.58 -10.44
CA PRO A 38 -23.27 15.83 -10.30
C PRO A 38 -22.40 16.99 -9.82
N GLY A 39 -22.40 18.09 -10.58
CA GLY A 39 -21.58 19.27 -10.32
C GLY A 39 -20.15 19.22 -10.89
N SER A 40 -19.75 18.21 -11.67
CA SER A 40 -18.39 18.13 -12.23
C SER A 40 -18.23 18.71 -13.64
N ASP A 41 -19.30 19.17 -14.30
CA ASP A 41 -19.28 19.61 -15.71
C ASP A 41 -19.01 21.11 -15.93
N GLY A 42 -19.03 21.91 -14.87
CA GLY A 42 -18.65 23.33 -14.89
C GLY A 42 -17.22 23.57 -14.41
N LEU A 43 -16.59 24.68 -14.83
CA LEU A 43 -15.18 25.02 -14.52
C LEU A 43 -14.97 25.17 -13.02
N ILE A 44 -15.77 26.01 -12.40
CA ILE A 44 -15.66 26.26 -10.95
C ILE A 44 -16.14 25.02 -10.19
N SER A 45 -17.24 24.43 -10.63
CA SER A 45 -17.84 23.29 -9.95
C SER A 45 -16.95 22.04 -10.00
N SER A 46 -16.17 21.83 -11.06
CA SER A 46 -15.17 20.76 -11.15
C SER A 46 -14.04 20.93 -10.13
N TYR A 47 -13.60 22.16 -9.88
CA TYR A 47 -12.63 22.43 -8.79
C TYR A 47 -13.25 22.23 -7.40
N LEU A 48 -14.52 22.58 -7.21
CA LEU A 48 -15.24 22.28 -5.97
C LEU A 48 -15.34 20.77 -5.73
N VAL A 49 -15.60 19.97 -6.78
CA VAL A 49 -15.57 18.51 -6.72
C VAL A 49 -14.17 18.00 -6.40
N ALA A 50 -13.12 18.56 -7.01
CA ALA A 50 -11.74 18.20 -6.71
C ALA A 50 -11.38 18.46 -5.23
N LEU A 51 -11.77 19.62 -4.68
CA LEU A 51 -11.58 19.95 -3.27
C LEU A 51 -12.42 19.08 -2.34
N ARG A 52 -13.66 18.75 -2.75
CA ARG A 52 -14.52 17.80 -2.02
C ARG A 52 -13.88 16.42 -1.98
N PHE A 53 -13.34 15.92 -3.09
CA PHE A 53 -12.64 14.64 -3.14
C PHE A 53 -11.42 14.61 -2.20
N LEU A 54 -10.69 15.71 -2.03
CA LEU A 54 -9.57 15.76 -1.08
C LEU A 54 -10.00 15.53 0.37
N ARG A 55 -11.18 16.01 0.78
CA ARG A 55 -11.64 15.98 2.18
C ARG A 55 -12.68 14.89 2.47
N ARG A 56 -13.48 14.54 1.47
CA ARG A 56 -14.61 13.60 1.55
C ARG A 56 -14.63 12.68 0.32
N PRO A 57 -13.58 11.88 0.15
CA PRO A 57 -13.42 11.08 -1.07
C PRO A 57 -14.51 10.01 -1.22
N ASN A 58 -14.92 9.37 -0.13
CA ASN A 58 -15.96 8.34 -0.14
C ASN A 58 -17.31 8.89 -0.64
N GLU A 59 -17.70 10.10 -0.22
CA GLU A 59 -18.93 10.75 -0.71
C GLU A 59 -18.90 10.92 -2.23
N VAL A 60 -17.78 11.40 -2.78
CA VAL A 60 -17.64 11.61 -4.24
C VAL A 60 -17.74 10.29 -5.00
N ILE A 61 -17.05 9.24 -4.53
CA ILE A 61 -17.06 7.95 -5.22
C ILE A 61 -18.43 7.28 -5.14
N VAL A 62 -19.09 7.29 -3.98
CA VAL A 62 -20.43 6.72 -3.81
C VAL A 62 -21.46 7.45 -4.68
N LEU A 63 -21.37 8.78 -4.79
CA LEU A 63 -22.23 9.55 -5.70
C LEU A 63 -22.08 9.10 -7.16
N GLY A 64 -20.85 8.90 -7.63
CA GLY A 64 -20.59 8.41 -8.98
C GLY A 64 -21.06 6.97 -9.21
N CYS A 65 -20.79 6.07 -8.26
CA CYS A 65 -21.24 4.68 -8.28
C CYS A 65 -22.77 4.55 -8.32
N ASN A 66 -23.49 5.43 -7.62
CA ASN A 66 -24.96 5.42 -7.63
C ASN A 66 -25.56 5.93 -8.94
N GLN A 67 -24.84 6.79 -9.69
CA GLN A 67 -25.29 7.30 -10.98
C GLN A 67 -25.12 6.27 -12.09
N ASP A 68 -24.02 5.52 -12.08
CA ASP A 68 -23.74 4.47 -13.06
C ASP A 68 -23.11 3.24 -12.37
N ARG A 69 -23.96 2.26 -12.06
CA ARG A 69 -23.59 1.05 -11.31
C ARG A 69 -22.79 0.03 -12.13
N ASN A 70 -22.63 0.23 -13.44
CA ASN A 70 -21.99 -0.75 -14.32
C ASN A 70 -21.12 -0.16 -15.45
N GLY A 71 -21.00 1.16 -15.51
CA GLY A 71 -20.21 1.83 -16.52
C GLY A 71 -19.02 2.57 -15.95
N VAL A 72 -18.86 3.80 -16.40
CA VAL A 72 -17.68 4.63 -16.12
C VAL A 72 -18.15 6.04 -15.88
N PHE A 73 -17.80 6.55 -14.71
CA PHE A 73 -17.98 7.95 -14.41
C PHE A 73 -16.63 8.64 -14.30
N ARG A 74 -16.64 9.96 -14.40
CA ARG A 74 -15.43 10.78 -14.23
C ARG A 74 -15.63 11.88 -13.22
N PHE A 75 -14.53 12.32 -12.64
CA PHE A 75 -14.47 13.56 -11.88
C PHE A 75 -13.14 14.27 -12.09
N ALA A 76 -13.15 15.58 -11.85
CA ALA A 76 -11.95 16.38 -11.93
C ALA A 76 -11.13 16.23 -10.64
N ARG A 77 -9.83 16.02 -10.80
CA ARG A 77 -8.82 16.35 -9.79
C ARG A 77 -8.28 17.75 -10.07
N LEU A 78 -7.36 18.23 -9.24
CA LEU A 78 -6.79 19.58 -9.39
C LEU A 78 -6.14 19.83 -10.77
N PHE A 79 -5.55 18.81 -11.40
CA PHE A 79 -4.80 18.96 -12.65
C PHE A 79 -5.05 17.88 -13.71
N ASN A 80 -5.92 16.91 -13.46
CA ASN A 80 -6.23 15.84 -14.40
C ASN A 80 -7.64 15.28 -14.18
N TRP A 81 -8.11 14.50 -15.15
CA TRP A 81 -9.34 13.73 -15.04
C TRP A 81 -9.05 12.35 -14.46
N GLU A 82 -9.91 11.94 -13.53
CA GLU A 82 -9.96 10.57 -13.02
C GLU A 82 -11.23 9.91 -13.55
N TYR A 83 -11.07 8.75 -14.17
CA TYR A 83 -12.13 7.87 -14.62
C TYR A 83 -12.23 6.70 -13.65
N VAL A 84 -13.43 6.44 -13.15
CA VAL A 84 -13.68 5.35 -12.22
C VAL A 84 -14.51 4.31 -12.94
N VAL A 85 -14.00 3.09 -13.00
CA VAL A 85 -14.65 1.97 -13.68
C VAL A 85 -15.32 1.08 -12.65
N VAL A 86 -16.59 0.79 -12.90
CA VAL A 86 -17.42 -0.10 -12.10
C VAL A 86 -17.76 -1.32 -12.97
N GLY A 87 -17.92 -2.49 -12.35
CA GLY A 87 -18.28 -3.73 -13.05
C GLY A 87 -17.11 -4.69 -13.28
N ARG A 88 -17.35 -5.98 -13.01
CA ARG A 88 -16.35 -7.05 -13.03
C ARG A 88 -15.60 -7.12 -14.35
N LYS A 89 -16.34 -7.07 -15.46
CA LYS A 89 -15.79 -7.18 -16.81
C LYS A 89 -14.72 -6.12 -17.07
N ARG A 90 -15.01 -4.86 -16.74
CA ARG A 90 -14.06 -3.74 -16.91
C ARG A 90 -12.86 -3.85 -15.97
N VAL A 91 -13.06 -4.32 -14.74
CA VAL A 91 -11.95 -4.57 -13.79
C VAL A 91 -11.00 -5.65 -14.33
N VAL A 92 -11.55 -6.73 -14.90
CA VAL A 92 -10.76 -7.78 -15.55
C VAL A 92 -10.00 -7.23 -16.77
N GLU A 93 -10.65 -6.46 -17.63
CA GLU A 93 -10.01 -5.83 -18.79
C GLU A 93 -8.89 -4.85 -18.38
N LEU A 94 -9.15 -4.03 -17.35
CA LEU A 94 -8.16 -3.11 -16.78
C LEU A 94 -6.94 -3.85 -16.21
N ALA A 95 -7.16 -4.99 -15.56
CA ALA A 95 -6.11 -5.80 -14.95
C ALA A 95 -5.29 -6.60 -15.98
N ALA A 96 -5.90 -6.95 -17.11
CA ALA A 96 -5.26 -7.66 -18.22
C ALA A 96 -4.54 -6.73 -19.22
N ALA A 97 -4.85 -5.43 -19.20
CA ALA A 97 -4.27 -4.47 -20.13
C ALA A 97 -2.73 -4.40 -20.01
N PRO A 98 -2.00 -4.35 -21.14
CA PRO A 98 -0.55 -4.32 -21.13
C PRO A 98 -0.02 -2.94 -20.68
N SER A 99 1.16 -2.93 -20.04
CA SER A 99 1.70 -1.73 -19.38
C SER A 99 2.10 -0.60 -20.34
N ASN A 100 2.31 -0.91 -21.62
CA ASN A 100 2.54 0.07 -22.68
C ASN A 100 1.25 0.79 -23.13
N ILE A 101 0.08 0.36 -22.65
CA ILE A 101 -1.21 1.03 -22.86
C ILE A 101 -1.67 1.65 -21.55
N LEU A 102 -1.70 0.86 -20.47
CA LEU A 102 -2.11 1.28 -19.13
C LEU A 102 -0.97 1.09 -18.13
N SER A 103 -0.28 2.17 -17.77
CA SER A 103 0.89 2.09 -16.90
C SER A 103 0.54 2.33 -15.44
N ALA A 104 0.78 1.31 -14.60
CA ALA A 104 0.74 1.44 -13.14
C ALA A 104 1.93 2.24 -12.60
N VAL A 105 3.12 2.04 -13.18
CA VAL A 105 4.37 2.71 -12.75
C VAL A 105 4.29 4.21 -12.95
N GLU A 106 3.79 4.66 -14.10
CA GLU A 106 3.59 6.10 -14.36
C GLU A 106 2.49 6.69 -13.47
N ALA A 107 1.44 5.91 -13.16
CA ALA A 107 0.41 6.36 -12.21
C ALA A 107 0.95 6.55 -10.79
N LEU A 108 1.80 5.62 -10.32
CA LEU A 108 2.49 5.73 -9.04
C LEU A 108 3.47 6.91 -9.05
N ALA A 109 4.20 7.11 -10.15
CA ALA A 109 5.14 8.22 -10.30
C ALA A 109 4.43 9.58 -10.20
N ASP A 110 3.26 9.73 -10.82
CA ASP A 110 2.44 10.93 -10.69
C ASP A 110 1.80 11.07 -9.30
N THR A 111 1.38 9.98 -8.66
CA THR A 111 0.72 10.05 -7.34
C THR A 111 1.71 10.41 -6.23
N PHE A 112 2.85 9.71 -6.18
CA PHE A 112 3.84 9.84 -5.11
C PHE A 112 5.01 10.74 -5.49
N GLN A 113 4.98 11.35 -6.68
CA GLN A 113 6.04 12.22 -7.20
C GLN A 113 7.41 11.54 -7.08
N THR A 114 7.49 10.28 -7.55
CA THR A 114 8.63 9.38 -7.30
C THR A 114 9.94 9.94 -7.82
N ASP A 115 9.93 10.75 -8.88
CA ASP A 115 11.14 11.40 -9.38
C ASP A 115 11.79 12.32 -8.33
N TYR A 116 10.99 12.90 -7.42
CA TYR A 116 11.45 13.67 -6.27
C TYR A 116 11.65 12.80 -5.02
N THR A 117 10.75 11.86 -4.72
CA THR A 117 10.74 11.09 -3.47
C THR A 117 11.63 9.84 -3.51
N LEU A 118 11.57 9.06 -4.60
CA LEU A 118 12.27 7.77 -4.76
C LEU A 118 13.40 7.78 -5.81
N GLY A 119 13.50 8.84 -6.60
CA GLY A 119 14.41 8.94 -7.74
C GLY A 119 13.84 8.39 -9.05
N LEU A 120 14.37 8.90 -10.15
CA LEU A 120 13.95 8.58 -11.52
C LEU A 120 14.09 7.08 -11.84
N GLU A 121 15.11 6.44 -11.27
CA GLU A 121 15.37 5.02 -11.38
C GLU A 121 14.19 4.13 -10.98
N PHE A 122 13.26 4.62 -10.14
CA PHE A 122 12.06 3.88 -9.78
C PHE A 122 11.21 3.52 -11.00
N ARG A 123 11.06 4.45 -11.96
CA ARG A 123 10.20 4.26 -13.13
C ARG A 123 10.93 3.78 -14.38
N ILE A 124 12.21 4.13 -14.54
CA ILE A 124 12.98 3.76 -15.74
C ILE A 124 13.41 2.29 -15.70
N ASN A 125 13.78 1.78 -14.53
CA ASN A 125 14.27 0.41 -14.40
C ASN A 125 13.74 -0.28 -13.13
N PRO A 126 12.50 -0.78 -13.13
CA PRO A 126 11.84 -1.32 -11.93
C PRO A 126 12.25 -2.78 -11.59
N TYR A 127 13.52 -3.16 -11.77
CA TYR A 127 14.00 -4.54 -11.54
C TYR A 127 13.74 -5.08 -10.12
N HIS A 128 13.62 -4.18 -9.13
CA HIS A 128 13.29 -4.52 -7.75
C HIS A 128 11.94 -5.24 -7.62
N ILE A 129 10.98 -5.00 -8.53
CA ILE A 129 9.70 -5.73 -8.55
C ILE A 129 9.93 -7.22 -8.81
N GLY A 130 10.72 -7.55 -9.84
CA GLY A 130 11.07 -8.93 -10.18
C GLY A 130 11.86 -9.62 -9.07
N MET A 131 12.74 -8.89 -8.37
CA MET A 131 13.46 -9.40 -7.20
C MET A 131 12.51 -9.78 -6.05
N VAL A 132 11.48 -8.96 -5.77
CA VAL A 132 10.48 -9.29 -4.75
C VAL A 132 9.63 -10.50 -5.16
N GLN A 133 9.20 -10.56 -6.42
CA GLN A 133 8.37 -11.65 -6.96
C GLN A 133 9.12 -12.99 -7.03
N GLY A 134 10.42 -12.97 -7.30
CA GLY A 134 11.24 -14.17 -7.44
C GLY A 134 12.05 -14.47 -6.16
N PRO A 135 13.31 -14.00 -6.07
CA PRO A 135 14.23 -14.29 -4.97
C PRO A 135 13.63 -14.16 -3.57
N LEU A 136 12.98 -13.04 -3.26
CA LEU A 136 12.43 -12.80 -1.91
C LEU A 136 11.35 -13.82 -1.58
N THR A 137 10.35 -13.97 -2.47
CA THR A 137 9.21 -14.88 -2.26
C THR A 137 9.66 -16.34 -2.10
N ARG A 138 10.63 -16.79 -2.91
CA ARG A 138 11.16 -18.17 -2.83
C ARG A 138 11.92 -18.46 -1.52
N ASN A 139 12.52 -17.44 -0.92
CA ASN A 139 13.35 -17.58 0.28
C ASN A 139 12.62 -17.32 1.60
N LEU A 140 11.33 -16.97 1.57
CA LEU A 140 10.56 -16.62 2.79
C LEU A 140 10.61 -17.71 3.86
N SER A 141 10.40 -18.98 3.50
CA SER A 141 10.43 -20.09 4.47
C SER A 141 11.78 -20.21 5.17
N ARG A 142 12.88 -20.01 4.43
CA ARG A 142 14.25 -20.11 4.95
C ARG A 142 14.60 -18.91 5.84
N CYS A 143 14.10 -17.73 5.52
CA CYS A 143 14.35 -16.52 6.29
C CYS A 143 13.42 -16.39 7.52
N PHE A 144 12.28 -17.08 7.53
CA PHE A 144 11.25 -16.93 8.55
C PHE A 144 11.75 -17.05 10.00
N PRO A 145 12.63 -18.00 10.38
CA PRO A 145 13.10 -18.10 11.76
C PRO A 145 13.77 -16.81 12.27
N ARG A 146 14.55 -16.12 11.42
CA ARG A 146 15.18 -14.83 11.76
C ARG A 146 14.15 -13.72 11.90
N VAL A 147 13.15 -13.70 11.03
CA VAL A 147 12.05 -12.73 11.10
C VAL A 147 11.23 -12.95 12.38
N ARG A 148 10.95 -14.21 12.74
CA ARG A 148 10.24 -14.57 13.97
C ARG A 148 10.98 -14.12 15.22
N ASP A 149 12.30 -14.36 15.28
CA ASP A 149 13.19 -13.88 16.34
C ASP A 149 13.06 -12.37 16.53
N GLU A 150 13.11 -11.61 15.42
CA GLU A 150 12.95 -10.15 15.50
C GLU A 150 11.53 -9.73 15.87
N ILE A 151 10.48 -10.46 15.46
CA ILE A 151 9.10 -10.17 15.91
C ILE A 151 9.02 -10.23 17.44
N VAL A 152 9.56 -11.29 18.08
CA VAL A 152 9.57 -11.39 19.55
C VAL A 152 10.25 -10.18 20.16
N HIS A 153 11.47 -9.91 19.73
CA HIS A 153 12.29 -8.85 20.31
C HIS A 153 11.69 -7.47 20.05
N ALA A 154 11.15 -7.22 18.85
CA ALA A 154 10.59 -5.93 18.49
C ALA A 154 9.34 -5.62 19.31
N PHE A 155 8.43 -6.58 19.50
CA PHE A 155 7.26 -6.36 20.36
C PHE A 155 7.65 -6.14 21.81
N ASP A 156 8.52 -6.99 22.39
CA ASP A 156 8.95 -6.85 23.79
C ASP A 156 9.62 -5.48 24.03
N HIS A 157 10.50 -5.05 23.13
CA HIS A 157 11.19 -3.76 23.23
C HIS A 157 10.28 -2.55 22.96
N VAL A 158 9.43 -2.60 21.93
CA VAL A 158 8.59 -1.44 21.53
C VAL A 158 7.44 -1.25 22.51
N LEU A 159 6.84 -2.33 23.00
CA LEU A 159 5.76 -2.25 23.98
C LEU A 159 6.30 -2.01 25.41
N GLY A 160 7.50 -2.51 25.74
CA GLY A 160 8.13 -2.31 27.04
C GLY A 160 7.32 -2.87 28.22
N LEU A 161 6.56 -3.94 27.98
CA LEU A 161 5.63 -4.52 28.95
C LEU A 161 6.32 -5.63 29.72
N HIS A 162 6.69 -5.34 30.97
CA HIS A 162 7.41 -6.29 31.83
C HIS A 162 6.50 -7.01 32.84
N GLU A 163 5.25 -6.56 33.00
CA GLU A 163 4.29 -7.07 33.99
C GLU A 163 2.90 -7.28 33.38
N ASN A 164 2.03 -8.01 34.09
CA ASN A 164 0.60 -8.19 33.77
C ASN A 164 -0.22 -6.90 34.08
N VAL A 165 0.30 -5.74 33.68
CA VAL A 165 -0.29 -4.41 33.92
C VAL A 165 -0.80 -3.84 32.60
N TRP A 166 -2.02 -3.29 32.64
CA TRP A 166 -2.61 -2.60 31.50
C TRP A 166 -1.88 -1.30 31.21
N ASN A 167 -1.37 -1.18 29.98
CA ASN A 167 -0.69 -0.01 29.48
C ASN A 167 -1.41 0.54 28.25
N LEU A 168 -1.56 1.85 28.18
CA LEU A 168 -2.22 2.52 27.07
C LEU A 168 -1.19 2.82 25.98
N VAL A 169 -1.32 2.17 24.83
CA VAL A 169 -0.32 2.22 23.75
C VAL A 169 -0.90 2.86 22.50
N GLN A 170 -0.16 3.80 21.91
CA GLN A 170 -0.48 4.36 20.60
C GLN A 170 -0.05 3.38 19.50
N ILE A 171 -1.01 2.84 18.76
CA ILE A 171 -0.77 1.62 17.96
C ILE A 171 -0.07 1.88 16.65
N PHE A 172 -0.34 2.99 15.98
CA PHE A 172 0.30 3.27 14.70
C PHE A 172 1.82 3.47 14.81
N PRO A 173 2.36 4.30 15.73
CA PRO A 173 3.81 4.40 15.93
C PRO A 173 4.45 3.09 16.35
N ALA A 174 3.81 2.32 17.24
CA ALA A 174 4.31 1.02 17.68
C ALA A 174 4.38 0.03 16.51
N SER A 175 3.33 -0.04 15.70
CA SER A 175 3.27 -0.90 14.50
C SER A 175 4.33 -0.53 13.48
N ILE A 176 4.57 0.77 13.25
CA ILE A 176 5.63 1.25 12.35
C ILE A 176 7.00 0.78 12.82
N GLN A 177 7.31 0.88 14.11
CA GLN A 177 8.60 0.45 14.66
C GLN A 177 8.79 -1.06 14.59
N VAL A 178 7.76 -1.83 14.97
CA VAL A 178 7.80 -3.30 14.92
C VAL A 178 7.99 -3.77 13.48
N VAL A 179 7.18 -3.29 12.54
CA VAL A 179 7.27 -3.65 11.12
C VAL A 179 8.61 -3.21 10.51
N ALA A 180 9.10 -2.01 10.84
CA ALA A 180 10.39 -1.55 10.35
C ALA A 180 11.51 -2.51 10.74
N ARG A 181 11.55 -2.93 12.01
CA ARG A 181 12.57 -3.88 12.49
C ARG A 181 12.46 -5.24 11.81
N THR A 182 11.26 -5.80 11.73
CA THR A 182 11.02 -7.15 11.17
C THR A 182 11.26 -7.22 9.67
N SER A 183 10.83 -6.19 8.92
CA SER A 183 11.12 -6.07 7.50
C SER A 183 12.63 -5.93 7.26
N ASN A 184 13.31 -5.10 8.05
CA ASN A 184 14.75 -4.94 7.90
C ASN A 184 15.54 -6.17 8.29
N ARG A 185 15.07 -6.99 9.26
CA ARG A 185 15.66 -8.30 9.58
C ARG A 185 15.62 -9.28 8.41
N LEU A 186 14.60 -9.21 7.56
CA LEU A 186 14.56 -9.95 6.30
C LEU A 186 15.53 -9.37 5.28
N PHE A 187 15.62 -8.05 5.20
CA PHE A 187 16.41 -7.35 4.18
C PHE A 187 17.92 -7.42 4.43
N PHE A 188 18.35 -7.37 5.68
CA PHE A 188 19.73 -7.54 6.10
C PHE A 188 19.78 -8.02 7.55
N ASP A 189 20.85 -8.72 7.89
CA ASP A 189 21.00 -9.34 9.21
C ASP A 189 21.34 -8.31 10.30
N LEU A 190 21.61 -8.78 11.51
CA LEU A 190 22.18 -7.95 12.58
C LEU A 190 23.56 -7.38 12.18
N PRO A 191 23.96 -6.22 12.71
CA PRO A 191 23.21 -5.38 13.67
C PRO A 191 22.27 -4.35 13.02
N ILE A 192 22.39 -4.10 11.71
CA ILE A 192 21.77 -2.94 11.03
C ILE A 192 20.24 -2.90 11.20
N CYS A 193 19.56 -4.05 11.22
CA CYS A 193 18.11 -4.12 11.42
C CYS A 193 17.63 -3.57 12.78
N ARG A 194 18.52 -3.37 13.76
CA ARG A 194 18.23 -2.77 15.08
C ARG A 194 18.83 -1.37 15.27
N GLU A 195 19.59 -0.87 14.30
CA GLU A 195 20.20 0.45 14.39
C GLU A 195 19.14 1.55 14.31
N SER A 196 18.96 2.27 15.42
CA SER A 196 17.87 3.25 15.58
C SER A 196 17.94 4.40 14.56
N GLU A 197 19.13 4.93 14.30
CA GLU A 197 19.33 5.99 13.29
C GLU A 197 18.95 5.49 11.90
N TYR A 198 19.34 4.26 11.54
CA TYR A 198 19.01 3.67 10.25
C TYR A 198 17.49 3.43 10.09
N LEU A 199 16.85 2.86 11.11
CA LEU A 199 15.41 2.62 11.11
C LEU A 199 14.62 3.93 10.97
N GLN A 200 15.04 4.99 11.68
CA GLN A 200 14.39 6.29 11.58
C GLN A 200 14.52 6.87 10.17
N LEU A 201 15.67 6.73 9.50
CA LEU A 201 15.83 7.15 8.10
C LEU A 201 14.88 6.40 7.15
N CYS A 202 14.64 5.11 7.38
CA CYS A 202 13.69 4.33 6.59
C CYS A 202 12.25 4.76 6.81
N ILE A 203 11.86 4.98 8.08
CA ILE A 203 10.53 5.45 8.47
C ILE A 203 10.26 6.85 7.90
N ASP A 204 11.19 7.78 8.08
CA ASP A 204 11.09 9.14 7.55
C ASP A 204 10.99 9.14 6.02
N ASN A 205 11.75 8.28 5.35
CA ASN A 205 11.65 8.11 3.90
C ASN A 205 10.26 7.61 3.49
N ALA A 206 9.65 6.68 4.23
CA ALA A 206 8.28 6.24 3.99
C ALA A 206 7.28 7.40 4.13
N VAL A 207 7.42 8.26 5.15
CA VAL A 207 6.59 9.45 5.33
C VAL A 207 6.75 10.43 4.16
N VAL A 208 7.97 10.66 3.68
CA VAL A 208 8.23 11.50 2.50
C VAL A 208 7.47 10.98 1.28
N VAL A 209 7.49 9.67 1.05
CA VAL A 209 6.83 9.04 -0.11
C VAL A 209 5.31 9.12 0.00
N PHE A 210 4.72 8.68 1.11
CA PHE A 210 3.27 8.52 1.26
C PHE A 210 2.54 9.79 1.69
N THR A 211 3.24 10.77 2.27
CA THR A 211 2.64 12.05 2.71
C THR A 211 3.08 13.22 1.84
N ARG A 212 4.39 13.44 1.72
CA ARG A 212 4.92 14.63 1.02
C ARG A 212 4.84 14.52 -0.50
N GLY A 213 4.98 13.32 -1.06
CA GLY A 213 4.76 13.05 -2.49
C GLY A 213 3.36 13.48 -2.97
N PRO A 214 2.28 13.00 -2.33
CA PRO A 214 0.92 13.45 -2.64
C PRO A 214 0.69 14.95 -2.42
N MET A 215 1.36 15.58 -1.43
CA MET A 215 1.32 17.05 -1.29
C MET A 215 1.95 17.76 -2.50
N LEU A 216 3.11 17.29 -2.97
CA LEU A 216 3.76 17.81 -4.18
C LEU A 216 2.89 17.63 -5.44
N CYS A 217 2.17 16.52 -5.54
CA CYS A 217 1.25 16.26 -6.65
C CYS A 217 0.13 17.32 -6.75
N ARG A 218 -0.24 17.95 -5.63
CA ARG A 218 -1.24 19.03 -5.55
C ARG A 218 -0.68 20.41 -5.93
N LEU A 219 0.60 20.52 -6.26
CA LEU A 219 1.19 21.75 -6.79
C LEU A 219 1.20 21.75 -8.33
N PRO A 220 1.05 22.93 -8.96
CA PRO A 220 1.30 23.11 -10.38
C PRO A 220 2.68 22.59 -10.78
N LYS A 221 2.80 21.95 -11.95
CA LYS A 221 4.05 21.32 -12.42
C LYS A 221 5.23 22.28 -12.42
N VAL A 222 5.01 23.57 -12.69
CA VAL A 222 6.05 24.62 -12.72
C VAL A 222 6.67 24.87 -11.34
N LEU A 223 5.93 24.67 -10.24
CA LEU A 223 6.44 24.87 -8.89
C LEU A 223 7.20 23.67 -8.33
N ARG A 224 7.01 22.47 -8.91
CA ARG A 224 7.60 21.22 -8.40
C ARG A 224 9.13 21.20 -8.46
N PRO A 225 9.82 21.71 -9.50
CA PRO A 225 11.28 21.79 -9.51
C PRO A 225 11.85 22.65 -8.39
N VAL A 226 11.14 23.71 -7.99
CA VAL A 226 11.56 24.62 -6.92
C VAL A 226 11.27 24.02 -5.55
N LEU A 227 10.03 23.56 -5.31
CA LEU A 227 9.58 23.10 -3.99
C LEU A 227 9.89 21.62 -3.70
N GLY A 228 10.03 20.80 -4.74
CA GLY A 228 10.32 19.37 -4.65
C GLY A 228 11.56 19.04 -3.81
N PRO A 229 12.72 19.64 -4.08
CA PRO A 229 13.94 19.40 -3.30
C PRO A 229 13.84 19.77 -1.81
N PHE A 230 13.02 20.77 -1.44
CA PHE A 230 12.82 21.16 -0.05
C PHE A 230 11.88 20.19 0.68
N LEU A 231 10.84 19.71 0.00
CA LEU A 231 9.87 18.78 0.56
C LEU A 231 10.40 17.34 0.62
N SER A 232 11.31 16.98 -0.28
CA SER A 232 11.95 15.67 -0.35
C SER A 232 13.48 15.76 -0.22
N PRO A 233 14.05 15.61 0.99
CA PRO A 233 15.49 15.61 1.21
C PRO A 233 16.15 14.28 0.78
N ARG A 234 15.75 13.71 -0.37
CA ARG A 234 16.18 12.38 -0.85
C ARG A 234 17.70 12.23 -0.88
N LYS A 235 18.41 13.19 -1.49
CA LYS A 235 19.89 13.14 -1.59
C LYS A 235 20.59 13.15 -0.23
N ARG A 236 20.01 13.84 0.77
CA ARG A 236 20.53 13.85 2.15
C ARG A 236 20.28 12.48 2.80
N THR A 237 19.05 11.98 2.71
CA THR A 237 18.65 10.67 3.24
C THR A 237 19.53 9.55 2.66
N LEU A 238 19.72 9.52 1.33
CA LEU A 238 20.58 8.53 0.67
C LEU A 238 22.03 8.60 1.17
N ARG A 239 22.59 9.80 1.35
CA ARG A 239 23.95 9.95 1.92
C ARG A 239 24.06 9.42 3.35
N GLN A 240 23.02 9.59 4.17
CA GLN A 240 23.02 9.06 5.54
C GLN A 240 22.87 7.53 5.55
N VAL A 241 21.96 7.00 4.74
CA VAL A 241 21.74 5.55 4.57
C VAL A 241 22.99 4.85 4.05
N LEU A 242 23.74 5.48 3.15
CA LEU A 242 25.01 4.95 2.65
C LEU A 242 26.08 4.80 3.74
N LYS A 243 25.99 5.48 4.88
CA LYS A 243 26.90 5.25 6.01
C LYS A 243 26.71 3.85 6.62
N PHE A 244 25.49 3.33 6.55
CA PHE A 244 25.13 2.00 7.07
C PHE A 244 25.26 0.92 5.99
N LEU A 245 24.64 1.15 4.83
CA LEU A 245 24.59 0.14 3.77
C LEU A 245 25.84 0.12 2.89
N GLY A 246 26.60 1.22 2.83
CA GLY A 246 27.80 1.33 1.99
C GLY A 246 28.84 0.26 2.31
N PRO A 247 29.29 0.12 3.58
CA PRO A 247 30.23 -0.91 3.98
C PRO A 247 29.72 -2.34 3.66
N LEU A 248 28.44 -2.61 3.93
CA LEU A 248 27.83 -3.92 3.64
C LEU A 248 27.83 -4.22 2.13
N ILE A 249 27.52 -3.24 1.29
CA ILE A 249 27.54 -3.41 -0.17
C ILE A 249 28.98 -3.61 -0.67
N ASP A 250 29.94 -2.84 -0.17
CA ASP A 250 31.36 -2.99 -0.52
C ASP A 250 31.87 -4.40 -0.16
N GLU A 251 31.54 -4.87 1.05
CA GLU A 251 31.89 -6.21 1.51
C GLU A 251 31.35 -7.30 0.57
N ARG A 252 30.07 -7.21 0.16
CA ARG A 252 29.45 -8.19 -0.73
C ARG A 252 30.05 -8.19 -2.12
N LEU A 253 30.36 -7.01 -2.67
CA LEU A 253 31.00 -6.88 -3.97
C LEU A 253 32.42 -7.45 -3.96
N GLU A 254 33.18 -7.24 -2.89
CA GLU A 254 34.54 -7.79 -2.77
C GLU A 254 34.52 -9.32 -2.57
N GLN A 255 33.59 -9.86 -1.78
CA GLN A 255 33.42 -11.30 -1.63
C GLN A 255 33.05 -11.96 -2.97
N GLU A 256 32.12 -11.38 -3.73
CA GLU A 256 31.76 -11.88 -5.07
C GLU A 256 32.96 -11.83 -6.03
N LYS A 257 33.78 -10.78 -5.95
CA LYS A 257 34.99 -10.66 -6.78
C LYS A 257 36.03 -11.73 -6.43
N ARG A 258 36.21 -12.04 -5.14
CA ARG A 258 37.21 -12.99 -4.66
C ARG A 258 36.83 -14.45 -4.85
N TYR A 259 35.55 -14.78 -4.64
CA TYR A 259 35.07 -16.17 -4.56
C TYR A 259 34.04 -16.52 -5.63
N GLY A 260 33.69 -15.58 -6.51
CA GLY A 260 32.61 -15.72 -7.49
C GLY A 260 31.22 -15.52 -6.86
N ARG A 261 30.17 -15.61 -7.68
CA ARG A 261 28.77 -15.33 -7.26
C ARG A 261 28.17 -16.28 -6.23
N ASN A 262 28.66 -17.51 -6.16
CA ASN A 262 28.09 -18.59 -5.36
C ASN A 262 29.03 -19.04 -4.25
N TRP A 263 29.64 -18.09 -3.55
CA TRP A 263 30.62 -18.41 -2.51
C TRP A 263 29.98 -19.10 -1.30
N PRO A 264 30.71 -20.00 -0.62
CA PRO A 264 30.23 -20.64 0.60
C PRO A 264 29.88 -19.60 1.68
N GLY A 265 28.70 -19.72 2.27
CA GLY A 265 28.24 -18.81 3.33
C GLY A 265 27.67 -17.48 2.84
N ARG A 266 27.46 -17.29 1.53
CA ARG A 266 26.80 -16.11 0.98
C ARG A 266 25.47 -15.83 1.71
N PRO A 267 25.28 -14.62 2.28
CA PRO A 267 24.06 -14.32 3.01
C PRO A 267 22.84 -14.30 2.11
N ASN A 268 21.73 -14.84 2.60
CA ASN A 268 20.46 -14.91 1.91
C ASN A 268 19.57 -13.73 2.35
N ASP A 269 19.75 -12.59 1.70
CA ASP A 269 19.14 -11.32 2.07
C ASP A 269 18.92 -10.39 0.87
N LEU A 270 18.31 -9.22 1.12
CA LEU A 270 17.93 -8.29 0.07
C LEU A 270 19.12 -7.78 -0.75
N ILE A 271 20.28 -7.54 -0.11
CA ILE A 271 21.46 -7.04 -0.82
C ILE A 271 21.96 -8.11 -1.79
N SER A 272 22.07 -9.37 -1.37
CA SER A 272 22.44 -10.47 -2.25
C SER A 272 21.46 -10.61 -3.42
N TRP A 273 20.15 -10.57 -3.15
CA TRP A 273 19.14 -10.69 -4.21
C TRP A 273 19.14 -9.52 -5.19
N LEU A 274 19.40 -8.30 -4.72
CA LEU A 274 19.55 -7.12 -5.59
C LEU A 274 20.80 -7.25 -6.46
N LEU A 275 21.90 -7.76 -5.93
CA LEU A 275 23.11 -8.04 -6.72
C LEU A 275 22.85 -9.12 -7.78
N ASP A 276 22.03 -10.14 -7.50
CA ASP A 276 21.73 -11.19 -8.48
C ASP A 276 20.96 -10.68 -9.71
N VAL A 277 20.11 -9.66 -9.53
CA VAL A 277 19.24 -9.13 -10.59
C VAL A 277 19.74 -7.80 -11.17
N SER A 278 20.91 -7.31 -10.75
CA SER A 278 21.47 -6.03 -11.22
C SER A 278 22.77 -6.22 -11.98
N GLU A 279 22.92 -5.39 -13.01
CA GLU A 279 24.06 -5.37 -13.92
C GLU A 279 24.55 -3.93 -14.15
N GLY A 280 25.81 -3.78 -14.57
CA GLY A 280 26.41 -2.48 -14.91
C GLY A 280 26.24 -1.41 -13.82
N GLU A 281 25.73 -0.24 -14.21
CA GLU A 281 25.47 0.89 -13.31
C GLU A 281 24.47 0.57 -12.19
N GLY A 282 23.63 -0.46 -12.38
CA GLY A 282 22.67 -0.95 -11.40
C GLY A 282 23.31 -1.52 -10.12
N ARG A 283 24.61 -1.86 -10.18
CA ARG A 283 25.39 -2.45 -9.08
C ARG A 283 26.17 -1.44 -8.24
N THR A 284 25.99 -0.14 -8.50
CA THR A 284 26.67 0.89 -7.71
C THR A 284 26.03 1.06 -6.33
N LYS A 285 26.83 1.40 -5.31
CA LYS A 285 26.34 1.62 -3.93
C LYS A 285 25.12 2.55 -3.85
N PRO A 286 25.12 3.74 -4.49
CA PRO A 286 23.98 4.66 -4.38
C PRO A 286 22.71 4.08 -5.00
N VAL A 287 22.82 3.32 -6.09
CA VAL A 287 21.66 2.70 -6.75
C VAL A 287 21.08 1.58 -5.90
N LEU A 288 21.92 0.68 -5.37
CA LEU A 288 21.48 -0.40 -4.48
C LEU A 288 20.85 0.14 -3.20
N ALA A 289 21.49 1.12 -2.54
CA ALA A 289 20.93 1.77 -1.35
C ALA A 289 19.58 2.48 -1.64
N GLN A 290 19.46 3.12 -2.80
CA GLN A 290 18.18 3.71 -3.23
C GLN A 290 17.09 2.66 -3.44
N ARG A 291 17.42 1.46 -3.96
CA ARG A 291 16.47 0.34 -4.06
C ARG A 291 16.03 -0.17 -2.70
N VAL A 292 16.96 -0.30 -1.77
CA VAL A 292 16.63 -0.69 -0.39
C VAL A 292 15.65 0.32 0.22
N LEU A 293 15.85 1.63 0.02
CA LEU A 293 14.93 2.66 0.51
C LEU A 293 13.54 2.59 -0.14
N ILE A 294 13.45 2.28 -1.44
CA ILE A 294 12.17 2.09 -2.15
C ILE A 294 11.40 0.92 -1.53
N ILE A 295 12.05 -0.23 -1.37
CA ILE A 295 11.44 -1.45 -0.85
C ILE A 295 11.00 -1.24 0.61
N ASN A 296 11.88 -0.65 1.44
CA ASN A 296 11.57 -0.31 2.82
C ASN A 296 10.37 0.62 2.95
N ALA A 297 10.33 1.71 2.17
CA ALA A 297 9.22 2.67 2.26
C ALA A 297 7.85 1.99 2.05
N VAL A 298 7.75 1.16 1.01
CA VAL A 298 6.50 0.48 0.65
C VAL A 298 6.14 -0.62 1.66
N ALA A 299 7.11 -1.42 2.08
CA ALA A 299 6.89 -2.52 3.03
C ALA A 299 6.45 -1.99 4.41
N ILE A 300 7.17 -1.01 4.97
CA ILE A 300 6.94 -0.52 6.32
C ILE A 300 5.56 0.12 6.45
N HIS A 301 5.24 1.06 5.56
CA HIS A 301 4.06 1.89 5.72
C HIS A 301 2.77 1.07 5.56
N THR A 302 2.69 0.20 4.55
CA THR A 302 1.47 -0.57 4.25
C THR A 302 1.22 -1.71 5.26
N SER A 303 2.26 -2.45 5.65
CA SER A 303 2.15 -3.48 6.70
C SER A 303 1.75 -2.85 8.05
N ALA A 304 2.37 -1.74 8.46
CA ALA A 304 2.03 -1.08 9.73
C ALA A 304 0.58 -0.56 9.76
N MET A 305 0.09 0.00 8.65
CA MET A 305 -1.32 0.38 8.52
C MET A 305 -2.26 -0.82 8.68
N THR A 306 -1.90 -1.96 8.08
CA THR A 306 -2.73 -3.17 8.11
C THR A 306 -2.76 -3.76 9.51
N LEU A 307 -1.61 -3.86 10.18
CA LEU A 307 -1.52 -4.31 11.57
C LEU A 307 -2.30 -3.39 12.51
N THR A 308 -2.18 -2.07 12.35
CA THR A 308 -2.90 -1.09 13.17
C THR A 308 -4.42 -1.24 13.02
N ASN A 309 -4.91 -1.32 11.78
CA ASN A 309 -6.34 -1.52 11.52
C ASN A 309 -6.84 -2.85 12.10
N ALA A 310 -6.08 -3.94 11.94
CA ALA A 310 -6.43 -5.24 12.52
C ALA A 310 -6.50 -5.20 14.05
N LEU A 311 -5.60 -4.47 14.72
CA LEU A 311 -5.63 -4.28 16.16
C LEU A 311 -6.82 -3.42 16.62
N TYR A 312 -7.16 -2.36 15.89
CA TYR A 312 -8.38 -1.58 16.17
C TYR A 312 -9.65 -2.41 15.95
N ASP A 313 -9.70 -3.20 14.88
CA ASP A 313 -10.81 -4.10 14.61
C ASP A 313 -10.93 -5.16 15.70
N LEU A 314 -9.82 -5.73 16.19
CA LEU A 314 -9.82 -6.70 17.30
C LEU A 314 -10.40 -6.12 18.58
N THR A 315 -10.12 -4.85 18.88
CA THR A 315 -10.71 -4.20 20.05
C THR A 315 -12.19 -3.88 19.88
N THR A 316 -12.66 -3.78 18.64
CA THR A 316 -14.08 -3.56 18.31
C THR A 316 -14.87 -4.87 18.30
N TYR A 317 -14.21 -5.97 17.90
CA TYR A 317 -14.80 -7.31 17.75
C TYR A 317 -14.03 -8.35 18.60
N PRO A 318 -13.98 -8.20 19.94
CA PRO A 318 -13.16 -9.02 20.83
C PRO A 318 -13.55 -10.51 20.83
N GLU A 319 -14.75 -10.87 20.38
CA GLU A 319 -15.22 -12.25 20.24
C GLU A 319 -14.33 -13.09 19.31
N HIS A 320 -13.55 -12.47 18.42
CA HIS A 320 -12.62 -13.16 17.54
C HIS A 320 -11.28 -13.51 18.22
N ILE A 321 -10.94 -12.88 19.36
CA ILE A 321 -9.64 -13.04 20.02
C ILE A 321 -9.43 -14.49 20.48
N LEU A 322 -10.36 -15.03 21.26
CA LEU A 322 -10.21 -16.37 21.85
C LEU A 322 -10.12 -17.47 20.76
N PRO A 323 -11.02 -17.54 19.77
CA PRO A 323 -10.94 -18.59 18.74
C PRO A 323 -9.68 -18.52 17.86
N MET A 324 -9.15 -17.31 17.60
CA MET A 324 -7.90 -17.14 16.86
C MET A 324 -6.67 -17.49 17.71
N ARG A 325 -6.72 -17.19 19.00
CA ARG A 325 -5.66 -17.55 19.96
C ARG A 325 -5.56 -19.06 20.09
N GLU A 326 -6.68 -19.75 20.31
CA GLU A 326 -6.73 -21.22 20.40
C GLU A 326 -6.21 -21.88 19.11
N GLU A 327 -6.59 -21.36 17.94
CA GLU A 327 -6.05 -21.81 16.64
C GLU A 327 -4.52 -21.64 16.60
N ALA A 328 -4.02 -20.45 16.96
CA ALA A 328 -2.59 -20.17 16.92
C ALA A 328 -1.81 -21.05 17.90
N GLU A 329 -2.27 -21.20 19.15
CA GLU A 329 -1.65 -22.06 20.16
C GLU A 329 -1.61 -23.52 19.69
N SER A 330 -2.72 -24.04 19.17
CA SER A 330 -2.80 -25.42 18.66
C SER A 330 -1.86 -25.66 17.49
N VAL A 331 -1.84 -24.77 16.50
CA VAL A 331 -1.01 -24.89 15.30
C VAL A 331 0.48 -24.81 15.67
N ILE A 332 0.85 -23.88 16.55
CA ILE A 332 2.23 -23.70 16.99
C ILE A 332 2.68 -24.86 17.89
N ALA A 333 1.82 -25.41 18.74
CA ALA A 333 2.15 -26.58 19.55
C ALA A 333 2.44 -27.81 18.68
N ALA A 334 1.72 -27.98 17.57
CA ALA A 334 1.89 -29.11 16.66
C ALA A 334 3.11 -28.99 15.73
N GLN A 335 3.40 -27.79 15.22
CA GLN A 335 4.35 -27.60 14.11
C GLN A 335 5.52 -26.65 14.43
N GLY A 336 5.47 -25.98 15.58
CA GLY A 336 6.37 -24.88 15.93
C GLY A 336 6.14 -23.61 15.10
N TRP A 337 6.95 -22.59 15.37
CA TRP A 337 6.95 -21.34 14.59
C TRP A 337 7.63 -21.53 13.24
N THR A 338 6.88 -22.01 12.25
CA THR A 338 7.34 -22.18 10.86
C THR A 338 6.45 -21.42 9.88
N LYS A 339 6.98 -21.08 8.69
CA LYS A 339 6.14 -20.51 7.61
C LYS A 339 5.03 -21.47 7.19
N ALA A 340 5.27 -22.78 7.28
CA ALA A 340 4.28 -23.80 6.98
C ALA A 340 3.09 -23.69 7.92
N ALA A 341 3.34 -23.66 9.24
CA ALA A 341 2.34 -23.52 10.29
C ALA A 341 1.43 -22.28 10.09
N LEU A 342 1.99 -21.15 9.65
CA LEU A 342 1.19 -19.95 9.39
C LEU A 342 0.12 -20.13 8.30
N ASN A 343 0.26 -21.10 7.39
CA ASN A 343 -0.78 -21.35 6.37
C ASN A 343 -2.03 -21.99 6.98
N ASP A 344 -1.87 -22.69 8.11
CA ASP A 344 -2.92 -23.42 8.82
C ASP A 344 -3.67 -22.52 9.83
N MET A 345 -3.18 -21.31 10.08
CA MET A 345 -3.90 -20.28 10.84
C MET A 345 -4.99 -19.65 9.95
N HIS A 346 -6.11 -20.34 9.76
CA HIS A 346 -7.18 -19.95 8.84
C HIS A 346 -8.07 -18.82 9.37
N LYS A 347 -8.35 -18.79 10.67
CA LYS A 347 -9.13 -17.73 11.32
C LYS A 347 -8.36 -16.41 11.34
N ILE A 348 -7.07 -16.45 11.67
CA ILE A 348 -6.18 -15.27 11.57
C ILE A 348 -6.11 -14.75 10.12
N ASP A 349 -6.00 -15.65 9.14
CA ASP A 349 -6.01 -15.29 7.71
C ASP A 349 -7.30 -14.58 7.31
N SER A 350 -8.44 -15.14 7.72
CA SER A 350 -9.78 -14.62 7.44
C SER A 350 -9.96 -13.23 8.08
N PHE A 351 -9.57 -13.08 9.34
CA PHE A 351 -9.71 -11.82 10.07
C PHE A 351 -8.89 -10.69 9.44
N LEU A 352 -7.62 -10.96 9.10
CA LEU A 352 -6.76 -9.99 8.42
C LEU A 352 -7.32 -9.60 7.05
N ARG A 353 -7.85 -10.57 6.29
CA ARG A 353 -8.46 -10.29 4.99
C ARG A 353 -9.73 -9.44 5.11
N GLU A 354 -10.58 -9.70 6.11
CA GLU A 354 -11.77 -8.89 6.37
C GLU A 354 -11.40 -7.47 6.83
N SER A 355 -10.39 -7.34 7.70
CA SER A 355 -9.85 -6.04 8.10
C SER A 355 -9.34 -5.26 6.89
N MET A 356 -8.57 -5.89 6.00
CA MET A 356 -8.11 -5.26 4.76
C MET A 356 -9.27 -4.86 3.83
N ARG A 357 -10.34 -5.66 3.78
CA ARG A 357 -11.53 -5.39 2.96
C ARG A 357 -12.22 -4.09 3.39
N LEU A 358 -12.41 -3.91 4.70
CA LEU A 358 -13.09 -2.74 5.25
C LEU A 358 -12.19 -1.50 5.34
N ASN A 359 -10.89 -1.68 5.53
CA ASN A 359 -9.94 -0.58 5.65
C ASN A 359 -9.20 -0.25 4.34
N ILE A 360 -9.79 -0.61 3.20
CA ILE A 360 -9.19 -0.39 1.87
C ILE A 360 -9.26 1.10 1.45
N ASN A 361 -8.28 1.54 0.67
CA ASN A 361 -8.30 2.85 0.02
C ASN A 361 -9.57 3.09 -0.80
N THR A 362 -9.98 4.36 -0.87
CA THR A 362 -11.17 4.81 -1.60
C THR A 362 -11.10 4.47 -3.09
N LEU A 363 -9.91 4.62 -3.69
CA LEU A 363 -9.62 4.22 -5.06
C LEU A 363 -8.45 3.23 -5.08
N GLN A 364 -8.54 2.25 -5.98
CA GLN A 364 -7.58 1.17 -6.16
C GLN A 364 -7.28 0.95 -7.64
N LEU A 365 -6.24 0.15 -7.92
CA LEU A 365 -5.84 -0.23 -9.29
C LEU A 365 -5.59 0.95 -10.24
N ARG A 366 -5.14 2.09 -9.71
CA ARG A 366 -4.91 3.29 -10.52
C ARG A 366 -3.92 3.03 -11.65
N ARG A 367 -4.30 3.40 -12.88
CA ARG A 367 -3.48 3.31 -14.11
C ARG A 367 -3.50 4.64 -14.85
N LYS A 368 -2.41 4.95 -15.55
CA LYS A 368 -2.33 6.07 -16.48
C LYS A 368 -2.41 5.55 -17.91
N VAL A 369 -3.26 6.16 -18.73
CA VAL A 369 -3.35 5.86 -20.16
C VAL A 369 -2.13 6.46 -20.86
N VAL A 370 -1.24 5.61 -21.34
CA VAL A 370 0.02 6.01 -22.01
C VAL A 370 0.00 5.74 -23.51
N ALA A 371 -0.95 4.94 -24.01
CA ALA A 371 -1.21 4.82 -25.44
C ALA A 371 -1.83 6.12 -26.00
N LYS A 372 -1.25 6.64 -27.08
CA LYS A 372 -1.70 7.91 -27.71
C LYS A 372 -3.14 7.86 -28.21
N ASP A 373 -3.59 6.69 -28.69
CA ASP A 373 -4.95 6.47 -29.18
C ASP A 373 -5.97 6.21 -28.06
N GLY A 374 -5.54 6.26 -26.80
CA GLY A 374 -6.37 5.95 -25.64
C GLY A 374 -6.45 4.46 -25.32
N PHE A 375 -7.34 4.11 -24.38
CA PHE A 375 -7.65 2.73 -24.02
C PHE A 375 -9.14 2.46 -24.25
N ARG A 376 -9.44 1.45 -25.07
CA ARG A 376 -10.81 1.07 -25.42
C ARG A 376 -11.21 -0.23 -24.74
N PHE A 377 -12.28 -0.19 -23.96
CA PHE A 377 -12.93 -1.37 -23.39
C PHE A 377 -13.69 -2.15 -24.47
N SER A 378 -13.99 -3.42 -24.20
CA SER A 378 -14.70 -4.33 -25.11
C SER A 378 -16.11 -3.85 -25.47
N ASP A 379 -16.74 -3.04 -24.64
CA ASP A 379 -18.05 -2.43 -24.90
C ASP A 379 -17.97 -1.13 -25.74
N GLY A 380 -16.79 -0.81 -26.24
CA GLY A 380 -16.55 0.34 -27.11
C GLY A 380 -16.20 1.64 -26.37
N THR A 381 -16.28 1.65 -25.05
CA THR A 381 -15.93 2.82 -24.22
C THR A 381 -14.44 3.15 -24.33
N THR A 382 -14.08 4.40 -24.67
CA THR A 382 -12.67 4.80 -24.87
C THR A 382 -12.23 5.87 -23.88
N ILE A 383 -11.20 5.59 -23.09
CA ILE A 383 -10.56 6.54 -22.16
C ILE A 383 -9.37 7.22 -22.86
N PRO A 384 -9.28 8.56 -22.86
CA PRO A 384 -8.26 9.26 -23.64
C PRO A 384 -6.86 9.20 -23.01
N TYR A 385 -5.85 9.38 -23.85
CA TYR A 385 -4.44 9.50 -23.46
C TYR A 385 -4.22 10.52 -22.33
N GLY A 386 -3.30 10.21 -21.42
CA GLY A 386 -2.93 11.07 -20.29
C GLY A 386 -3.91 11.05 -19.11
N SER A 387 -5.05 10.39 -19.26
CA SER A 387 -6.05 10.23 -18.20
C SER A 387 -5.69 9.13 -17.20
N PHE A 388 -6.33 9.16 -16.05
CA PHE A 388 -6.20 8.14 -15.01
C PHE A 388 -7.46 7.29 -14.91
N ILE A 389 -7.28 5.98 -14.75
CA ILE A 389 -8.35 5.00 -14.55
C ILE A 389 -8.16 4.36 -13.18
N SER A 390 -9.21 4.29 -12.38
CA SER A 390 -9.23 3.63 -11.07
C SER A 390 -10.48 2.77 -10.87
N VAL A 391 -10.42 1.88 -9.89
CA VAL A 391 -11.55 1.07 -9.40
C VAL A 391 -11.97 1.60 -8.04
N PRO A 392 -13.27 1.69 -7.72
CA PRO A 392 -13.73 2.23 -6.44
C PRO A 392 -13.50 1.21 -5.33
N GLY A 393 -12.35 1.26 -4.66
CA GLY A 393 -11.92 0.28 -3.68
C GLY A 393 -12.93 0.08 -2.56
N LYS A 394 -13.22 1.14 -1.80
CA LYS A 394 -14.15 1.05 -0.66
C LYS A 394 -15.58 0.72 -1.11
N ALA A 395 -16.10 1.36 -2.15
CA ALA A 395 -17.46 1.08 -2.62
C ALA A 395 -17.62 -0.36 -3.12
N THR A 396 -16.65 -0.91 -3.88
CA THR A 396 -16.68 -2.30 -4.36
C THR A 396 -16.84 -3.31 -3.22
N HIS A 397 -16.24 -3.02 -2.07
CA HIS A 397 -16.28 -3.93 -0.92
C HIS A 397 -17.42 -3.63 0.07
N TYR A 398 -17.92 -2.40 0.15
CA TYR A 398 -18.97 -2.00 1.10
C TYR A 398 -20.37 -1.94 0.49
N ASP A 399 -20.55 -1.35 -0.69
CA ASP A 399 -21.87 -0.87 -1.12
C ASP A 399 -22.70 -1.96 -1.82
N PRO A 400 -23.83 -2.43 -1.24
CA PRO A 400 -24.74 -3.41 -1.84
C PRO A 400 -25.16 -3.06 -3.28
N GLY A 401 -25.24 -1.77 -3.62
CA GLY A 401 -25.65 -1.28 -4.94
C GLY A 401 -24.59 -1.41 -6.03
N THR A 402 -23.31 -1.52 -5.66
CA THR A 402 -22.17 -1.74 -6.60
C THR A 402 -21.78 -3.21 -6.74
N HIS A 403 -22.58 -4.12 -6.14
CA HIS A 403 -22.39 -5.57 -6.22
C HIS A 403 -22.64 -6.16 -7.62
N SER A 404 -22.80 -5.31 -8.63
CA SER A 404 -22.72 -5.74 -10.02
C SER A 404 -21.33 -6.29 -10.41
N ILE A 405 -20.28 -5.97 -9.65
CA ILE A 405 -18.97 -6.64 -9.75
C ILE A 405 -19.04 -8.09 -9.20
N ALA A 406 -19.98 -8.34 -8.30
CA ALA A 406 -20.19 -9.62 -7.62
C ALA A 406 -21.45 -10.35 -8.14
N LEU A 407 -21.83 -10.14 -9.40
CA LEU A 407 -23.07 -10.70 -9.99
C LEU A 407 -23.11 -12.25 -10.08
N ASP A 408 -22.01 -12.95 -9.79
CA ASP A 408 -21.96 -14.41 -9.61
C ASP A 408 -21.79 -14.83 -8.13
N ALA A 409 -21.98 -13.91 -7.18
CA ALA A 409 -21.71 -14.12 -5.76
C ALA A 409 -22.99 -14.30 -4.92
N ASP A 410 -23.80 -15.30 -5.25
CA ASP A 410 -24.84 -15.79 -4.31
C ASP A 410 -24.23 -16.33 -2.99
N ILE A 411 -22.89 -16.43 -2.89
CA ILE A 411 -22.18 -17.03 -1.75
C ILE A 411 -21.19 -16.07 -1.07
N TYR A 412 -20.65 -15.06 -1.76
CA TYR A 412 -19.43 -14.38 -1.27
C TYR A 412 -19.68 -13.22 -0.30
N ILE A 413 -20.82 -12.52 -0.36
CA ILE A 413 -21.02 -11.30 0.44
C ILE A 413 -22.48 -11.12 0.89
N SER A 414 -22.96 -11.97 1.80
CA SER A 414 -24.09 -11.58 2.65
C SER A 414 -23.61 -10.44 3.58
N LEU A 415 -24.34 -9.31 3.60
CA LEU A 415 -24.05 -8.15 4.45
C LEU A 415 -22.63 -7.54 4.27
N PRO A 416 -22.33 -6.91 3.11
CA PRO A 416 -21.01 -6.32 2.80
C PRO A 416 -20.56 -5.25 3.80
N ASN A 417 -21.50 -4.53 4.39
CA ASN A 417 -21.22 -3.44 5.33
C ASN A 417 -20.91 -3.95 6.75
N VAL A 418 -21.06 -5.25 7.01
CA VAL A 418 -20.82 -5.84 8.33
C VAL A 418 -19.44 -6.48 8.34
N PHE A 419 -18.67 -6.20 9.40
CA PHE A 419 -17.42 -6.91 9.64
C PHE A 419 -17.73 -8.32 10.11
N ASP A 420 -17.17 -9.31 9.41
CA ASP A 420 -17.27 -10.71 9.79
C ASP A 420 -15.88 -11.35 9.65
N GLY A 421 -15.13 -11.36 10.76
CA GLY A 421 -13.74 -11.80 10.77
C GLY A 421 -13.56 -13.26 10.35
N PHE A 422 -14.59 -14.09 10.50
CA PHE A 422 -14.57 -15.51 10.15
C PHE A 422 -15.36 -15.85 8.88
N ARG A 423 -15.77 -14.83 8.11
CA ARG A 423 -16.47 -14.98 6.82
C ARG A 423 -15.81 -16.01 5.91
N LEU A 424 -14.48 -15.96 5.79
CA LEU A 424 -13.74 -16.83 4.88
C LEU A 424 -13.31 -18.15 5.53
N SER A 425 -13.06 -18.18 6.84
CA SER A 425 -12.73 -19.44 7.52
C SER A 425 -13.93 -20.39 7.52
N ARG A 426 -15.14 -19.89 7.82
CA ARG A 426 -16.36 -20.72 7.76
C ARG A 426 -16.62 -21.29 6.37
N LEU A 427 -16.46 -20.47 5.32
CA LEU A 427 -16.58 -20.92 3.92
C LEU A 427 -15.55 -22.00 3.52
N ARG A 428 -14.40 -22.09 4.21
CA ARG A 428 -13.45 -23.18 4.01
C ARG A 428 -13.92 -24.45 4.71
N GLU A 429 -14.32 -24.33 5.97
CA GLU A 429 -14.82 -25.44 6.79
C GLU A 429 -16.02 -26.13 6.14
N GLU A 430 -17.00 -25.36 5.64
CA GLU A 430 -18.21 -25.88 4.98
C GLU A 430 -17.93 -26.72 3.72
N ARG A 431 -16.83 -26.47 3.01
CA ARG A 431 -16.49 -27.17 1.76
C ARG A 431 -15.45 -28.28 1.90
N HIS A 432 -14.78 -28.40 3.04
CA HIS A 432 -13.97 -29.59 3.35
C HIS A 432 -14.82 -30.88 3.43
N GLY A 433 -16.15 -30.76 3.48
CA GLY A 433 -17.11 -31.88 3.40
C GLY A 433 -17.64 -32.21 2.00
N LEU A 434 -17.15 -31.60 0.91
CA LEU A 434 -17.63 -31.82 -0.47
C LEU A 434 -16.48 -32.20 -1.42
N ASP A 435 -16.76 -33.05 -2.41
CA ASP A 435 -15.78 -33.70 -3.31
C ASP A 435 -14.79 -32.74 -4.00
N ALA A 436 -13.54 -33.20 -4.11
CA ALA A 436 -12.34 -32.45 -4.54
C ALA A 436 -12.30 -32.00 -6.02
N SER A 437 -13.37 -32.21 -6.81
CA SER A 437 -13.41 -31.89 -8.24
C SER A 437 -13.62 -30.39 -8.55
N GLY A 438 -13.89 -29.55 -7.54
CA GLY A 438 -14.01 -28.09 -7.64
C GLY A 438 -12.84 -27.27 -7.06
N CYS A 439 -11.70 -27.90 -6.76
CA CYS A 439 -10.60 -27.37 -5.93
C CYS A 439 -9.83 -26.13 -6.46
N SER A 440 -10.19 -25.57 -7.62
CA SER A 440 -9.58 -24.32 -8.11
C SER A 440 -9.91 -23.09 -7.25
N ASP A 441 -10.99 -23.13 -6.46
CA ASP A 441 -11.55 -21.98 -5.74
C ASP A 441 -11.16 -21.87 -4.25
N LEU A 442 -10.28 -22.75 -3.75
CA LEU A 442 -9.71 -22.64 -2.40
C LEU A 442 -8.57 -21.61 -2.35
N PHE A 443 -7.76 -21.55 -3.42
CA PHE A 443 -6.67 -20.58 -3.57
C PHE A 443 -7.15 -19.13 -3.75
N THR A 444 -8.43 -18.88 -4.02
CA THR A 444 -9.03 -17.53 -4.12
C THR A 444 -9.40 -16.96 -2.74
N ARG A 445 -9.29 -17.76 -1.66
CA ARG A 445 -9.83 -17.44 -0.33
C ARG A 445 -8.77 -17.13 0.72
N HIS A 446 -7.49 -17.15 0.39
CA HIS A 446 -6.40 -16.72 1.28
C HIS A 446 -6.26 -15.20 1.36
N MET A 447 -5.69 -14.69 2.44
CA MET A 447 -5.32 -13.27 2.56
C MET A 447 -4.55 -12.77 1.32
N ILE A 448 -3.65 -13.61 0.78
CA ILE A 448 -2.81 -13.30 -0.39
C ILE A 448 -3.52 -13.33 -1.74
N SER A 449 -4.76 -13.81 -1.78
CA SER A 449 -5.50 -14.01 -3.03
C SER A 449 -5.99 -12.66 -3.56
N THR A 450 -6.00 -12.52 -4.88
CA THR A 450 -6.55 -11.33 -5.56
C THR A 450 -7.64 -11.74 -6.51
N ALA A 451 -8.73 -11.00 -6.55
CA ALA A 451 -9.84 -11.20 -7.47
C ALA A 451 -10.39 -9.84 -7.91
N PRO A 452 -11.17 -9.75 -8.99
CA PRO A 452 -11.88 -8.52 -9.34
C PRO A 452 -12.74 -7.97 -8.20
N GLU A 453 -13.27 -8.86 -7.35
CA GLU A 453 -14.08 -8.56 -6.17
C GLU A 453 -13.23 -8.31 -4.90
N HIS A 454 -11.95 -8.68 -4.91
CA HIS A 454 -11.04 -8.50 -3.79
C HIS A 454 -9.68 -7.97 -4.26
N ILE A 455 -9.55 -6.65 -4.22
CA ILE A 455 -8.43 -5.90 -4.81
C ILE A 455 -7.53 -5.23 -3.76
N ALA A 456 -7.54 -5.72 -2.51
CA ALA A 456 -6.73 -5.15 -1.42
C ALA A 456 -5.23 -5.20 -1.71
N PHE A 457 -4.75 -6.28 -2.34
CA PHE A 457 -3.39 -6.40 -2.87
C PHE A 457 -3.29 -5.99 -4.35
N GLY A 458 -4.26 -5.27 -4.89
CA GLY A 458 -4.40 -5.09 -6.34
C GLY A 458 -4.84 -6.38 -7.05
N HIS A 459 -4.67 -6.44 -8.37
CA HIS A 459 -5.14 -7.53 -9.22
C HIS A 459 -4.40 -7.55 -10.57
N GLY A 460 -4.37 -8.72 -11.22
CA GLY A 460 -3.68 -8.93 -12.50
C GLY A 460 -2.15 -8.88 -12.41
N GLN A 461 -1.50 -8.52 -13.52
CA GLN A 461 -0.02 -8.47 -13.63
C GLN A 461 0.63 -7.45 -12.69
N HIS A 462 -0.16 -6.53 -12.16
CA HIS A 462 0.25 -5.46 -11.26
C HIS A 462 -0.26 -5.66 -9.82
N ALA A 463 -0.64 -6.89 -9.46
CA ALA A 463 -0.88 -7.25 -8.08
C ALA A 463 0.40 -7.05 -7.23
N CYS A 464 0.22 -6.77 -5.94
CA CYS A 464 1.28 -6.49 -5.00
C CYS A 464 2.31 -7.64 -5.03
N PRO A 465 3.59 -7.33 -5.36
CA PRO A 465 4.63 -8.35 -5.44
C PRO A 465 4.99 -8.89 -4.04
N GLY A 466 4.88 -8.06 -3.01
CA GLY A 466 5.23 -8.41 -1.62
C GLY A 466 4.13 -9.10 -0.82
N ARG A 467 2.98 -9.44 -1.42
CA ARG A 467 1.81 -9.95 -0.66
C ARG A 467 2.09 -11.22 0.15
N PHE A 468 2.95 -12.11 -0.35
CA PHE A 468 3.36 -13.32 0.38
C PHE A 468 4.19 -13.01 1.61
N PHE A 469 5.08 -12.03 1.50
CA PHE A 469 5.87 -11.55 2.63
C PHE A 469 4.97 -10.84 3.65
N ALA A 470 4.13 -9.90 3.19
CA ALA A 470 3.21 -9.18 4.06
C ALA A 470 2.28 -10.12 4.83
N ALA A 471 1.69 -11.13 4.17
CA ALA A 471 0.85 -12.11 4.85
C ALA A 471 1.64 -12.94 5.88
N THR A 472 2.87 -13.35 5.56
CA THR A 472 3.73 -14.08 6.51
C THR A 472 4.05 -13.23 7.73
N GLU A 473 4.44 -11.97 7.51
CA GLU A 473 4.78 -10.99 8.54
C GLU A 473 3.57 -10.69 9.43
N LEU A 474 2.44 -10.30 8.84
CA LEU A 474 1.22 -9.89 9.55
C LEU A 474 0.59 -11.04 10.34
N LYS A 475 0.53 -12.26 9.78
CA LYS A 475 0.00 -13.43 10.50
C LYS A 475 0.87 -13.79 11.69
N ALA A 476 2.21 -13.76 11.53
CA ALA A 476 3.13 -14.04 12.63
C ALA A 476 3.04 -12.97 13.74
N MET A 477 2.93 -11.69 13.37
CA MET A 477 2.74 -10.60 14.33
C MET A 477 1.42 -10.71 15.07
N LEU A 478 0.31 -10.96 14.37
CA LEU A 478 -1.00 -11.07 14.99
C LEU A 478 -1.09 -12.31 15.91
N ALA A 479 -0.56 -13.45 15.46
CA ALA A 479 -0.46 -14.65 16.30
C ALA A 479 0.39 -14.41 17.55
N HIS A 480 1.54 -13.72 17.42
CA HIS A 480 2.37 -13.38 18.57
C HIS A 480 1.62 -12.46 19.55
N MET A 481 0.91 -11.45 19.03
CA MET A 481 0.06 -10.57 19.84
C MET A 481 -1.02 -11.37 20.60
N LEU A 482 -1.76 -12.24 19.92
CA LEU A 482 -2.84 -13.03 20.51
C LEU A 482 -2.35 -13.99 21.60
N ILE A 483 -1.18 -14.62 21.40
CA ILE A 483 -0.63 -15.60 22.36
C ILE A 483 -0.06 -14.90 23.59
N ASN A 484 0.63 -13.77 23.42
CA ASN A 484 1.49 -13.20 24.48
C ASN A 484 0.88 -11.97 25.17
N TYR A 485 -0.23 -11.43 24.65
CA TYR A 485 -0.81 -10.19 25.15
C TYR A 485 -2.34 -10.28 25.22
N ASP A 486 -2.91 -9.57 26.19
CA ASP A 486 -4.32 -9.21 26.20
C ASP A 486 -4.48 -7.78 25.69
N ILE A 487 -5.56 -7.55 24.94
CA ILE A 487 -5.90 -6.24 24.36
C ILE A 487 -7.34 -5.88 24.70
N LYS A 488 -7.60 -4.59 24.93
CA LYS A 488 -8.96 -4.05 25.06
C LYS A 488 -9.02 -2.62 24.53
N ALA A 489 -10.21 -2.20 24.10
CA ALA A 489 -10.41 -0.85 23.57
C ALA A 489 -10.13 0.23 24.64
N GLU A 490 -9.61 1.38 24.23
CA GLU A 490 -9.57 2.58 25.09
C GLU A 490 -10.99 3.11 25.33
N THR A 491 -11.82 3.07 24.28
CA THR A 491 -13.21 3.55 24.26
C THR A 491 -14.08 2.57 23.48
N ASP A 492 -15.40 2.58 23.70
CA ASP A 492 -16.35 1.75 22.95
C ASP A 492 -16.39 2.05 21.44
N ILE A 493 -15.80 3.17 21.03
CA ILE A 493 -15.75 3.62 19.64
C ILE A 493 -14.38 3.28 19.05
N ARG A 494 -14.38 2.59 17.91
CA ARG A 494 -13.17 2.36 17.10
C ARG A 494 -12.54 3.70 16.69
N PRO A 495 -11.20 3.88 16.81
CA PRO A 495 -10.54 5.07 16.31
C PRO A 495 -10.90 5.35 14.83
N PRO A 496 -11.38 6.56 14.50
CA PRO A 496 -11.90 6.85 13.16
C PRO A 496 -10.78 6.89 12.13
N GLU A 497 -11.00 6.30 10.97
CA GLU A 497 -10.09 6.39 9.84
C GLU A 497 -9.91 7.84 9.36
N ILE A 498 -8.73 8.11 8.78
CA ILE A 498 -8.44 9.37 8.11
C ILE A 498 -8.43 9.10 6.60
N CYS A 499 -9.40 9.70 5.89
CA CYS A 499 -9.48 9.62 4.44
C CYS A 499 -9.03 10.95 3.81
N ILE A 500 -7.99 10.92 2.98
CA ILE A 500 -7.52 12.07 2.21
C ILE A 500 -7.33 11.65 0.76
N ALA A 501 -8.12 12.23 -0.13
CA ALA A 501 -8.15 11.81 -1.54
C ALA A 501 -8.35 10.28 -1.64
N GLU A 502 -7.56 9.57 -2.45
CA GLU A 502 -7.65 8.11 -2.54
C GLU A 502 -7.23 7.35 -1.28
N ALA A 503 -6.41 7.93 -0.40
CA ALA A 503 -5.80 7.21 0.73
C ALA A 503 -6.75 7.10 1.92
N THR A 504 -6.81 5.91 2.53
CA THR A 504 -7.49 5.64 3.80
C THR A 504 -6.46 5.14 4.81
N MET A 505 -6.33 5.83 5.94
CA MET A 505 -5.31 5.56 6.95
C MET A 505 -5.96 5.27 8.31
N PRO A 506 -5.40 4.36 9.13
CA PRO A 506 -5.80 4.25 10.53
C PRO A 506 -5.51 5.57 11.25
N ASN A 507 -6.28 5.86 12.30
CA ASN A 507 -6.00 7.00 13.16
C ASN A 507 -4.61 6.84 13.80
N PRO A 508 -3.63 7.73 13.52
CA PRO A 508 -2.30 7.58 14.09
C PRO A 508 -2.29 7.88 15.59
N GLN A 509 -3.25 8.65 16.10
CA GLN A 509 -3.43 8.97 17.52
C GLN A 509 -4.25 7.94 18.29
N GLY A 510 -4.83 6.93 17.62
CA GLY A 510 -5.62 5.90 18.27
C GLY A 510 -4.77 5.09 19.26
N LYS A 511 -5.36 4.80 20.42
CA LYS A 511 -4.73 4.02 21.48
C LYS A 511 -5.62 2.85 21.85
N ILE A 512 -5.00 1.79 22.35
CA ILE A 512 -5.69 0.66 22.97
C ILE A 512 -4.91 0.26 24.22
N TRP A 513 -5.58 -0.43 25.13
CA TRP A 513 -4.93 -1.00 26.30
C TRP A 513 -4.32 -2.35 25.93
N ILE A 514 -3.06 -2.56 26.31
CA ILE A 514 -2.32 -3.82 26.13
C ILE A 514 -1.69 -4.20 27.46
N ARG A 515 -1.70 -5.48 27.80
CA ARG A 515 -0.87 -6.05 28.88
C ARG A 515 -0.24 -7.35 28.43
N LYS A 516 0.89 -7.71 29.06
CA LYS A 516 1.51 -9.03 28.86
C LYS A 516 0.65 -10.10 29.53
N ARG A 517 0.41 -11.20 28.83
CA ARG A 517 -0.35 -12.35 29.33
C ARG A 517 0.56 -13.25 30.19
N GLU A 518 -0.03 -13.88 31.19
CA GLU A 518 0.63 -14.84 32.10
C GLU A 518 0.89 -16.20 31.44
#